data_AF-A0A8J8PHS1-F1
#
_entry.id   AF-A0A8J8PHS1-F1
#
_cell.length_a   1.000
_cell.length_b   1.000
_cell.length_c   1.000
_cell.angle_alpha   90.00
_cell.angle_beta   90.00
_cell.angle_gamma   90.00
#
_symmetry.space_group_name_H-M   'P 1'
#
loop_
_entity.id
_entity.type
_entity.pdbx_description
1 polymer ?
#
loop_
_entity_poly.entity_id
_entity_poly.type
_entity_poly.pdbx_seq_one_letter_code
_entity_poly.pdbx_strand_id
1 'polypeptide(L)'
;MMIAIIMLIIGIILLLAEAAAPGNFIIVPATMLTILGIVFVFIPDQLLTIYTPILAVIILIIAAVLAIQLYKRMSPVAPPETLVGTSLVGRVGIVTTMITPSTMLGKVRVNGEVWSAEANCSIAAGTPVKIIASEGVHVTVEEISKEEYDKCSAQESKATVPPITEAKPAKSKNGETAVVVTLISPGLGTGKVKIGDEVFNATADCNIYAGTEVRVLSKDANGVRVEEI
;
A
#
# COMPACT_ATOMS: atom_id res chain seq x y z
N MET A 1 -49.68 -7.39 -10.67
CA MET A 1 -49.23 -8.40 -9.67
C MET A 1 -47.90 -9.06 -10.06
N MET A 2 -47.78 -9.67 -11.24
CA MET A 2 -46.54 -10.36 -11.66
C MET A 2 -45.27 -9.48 -11.61
N ILE A 3 -45.36 -8.21 -12.04
CA ILE A 3 -44.23 -7.26 -12.01
C ILE A 3 -43.73 -7.01 -10.57
N ALA A 4 -44.64 -6.86 -9.60
CA ALA A 4 -44.29 -6.63 -8.21
C ALA A 4 -43.54 -7.85 -7.61
N ILE A 5 -43.97 -9.06 -7.97
CA ILE A 5 -43.29 -10.31 -7.56
C ILE A 5 -41.89 -10.37 -8.15
N ILE A 6 -41.72 -10.00 -9.43
CA ILE A 6 -40.39 -9.96 -10.07
C ILE A 6 -39.49 -8.95 -9.36
N MET A 7 -39.98 -7.74 -9.07
CA MET A 7 -39.22 -6.72 -8.32
C MET A 7 -38.81 -7.23 -6.94
N LEU A 8 -39.70 -7.91 -6.23
CA LEU A 8 -39.43 -8.49 -4.92
C LEU A 8 -38.33 -9.56 -4.98
N ILE A 9 -38.44 -10.49 -5.94
CA ILE A 9 -37.44 -11.55 -6.12
C ILE A 9 -36.07 -10.95 -6.46
N ILE A 10 -36.02 -10.00 -7.40
CA ILE A 10 -34.77 -9.33 -7.77
C ILE A 10 -34.20 -8.58 -6.56
N GLY A 11 -35.03 -7.85 -5.81
CA GLY A 11 -34.61 -7.15 -4.60
C GLY A 11 -33.97 -8.07 -3.57
N ILE A 12 -34.59 -9.24 -3.31
CA ILE A 12 -34.05 -10.26 -2.40
C ILE A 12 -32.72 -10.82 -2.91
N ILE A 13 -32.62 -11.14 -4.20
CA ILE A 13 -31.36 -11.64 -4.80
C ILE A 13 -30.24 -10.61 -4.63
N LEU A 14 -30.52 -9.33 -4.88
CA LEU A 14 -29.54 -8.26 -4.71
C LEU A 14 -29.13 -8.05 -3.25
N LEU A 15 -30.05 -8.21 -2.30
CA LEU A 15 -29.72 -8.19 -0.86
C LEU A 15 -28.80 -9.36 -0.48
N LEU A 16 -29.08 -10.56 -0.99
CA LEU A 16 -28.21 -11.73 -0.79
C LEU A 16 -26.83 -11.53 -1.42
N ALA A 17 -26.77 -10.90 -2.59
CA ALA A 17 -25.51 -10.59 -3.28
C ALA A 17 -24.65 -9.61 -2.48
N GLU A 18 -25.22 -8.53 -1.94
CA GLU A 18 -24.48 -7.60 -1.07
C GLU A 18 -24.06 -8.28 0.24
N ALA A 19 -24.91 -9.15 0.82
CA ALA A 19 -24.56 -9.87 2.03
C ALA A 19 -23.37 -10.84 1.81
N ALA A 20 -23.25 -11.41 0.61
CA ALA A 20 -22.12 -12.26 0.22
C ALA A 20 -20.85 -11.45 -0.11
N ALA A 21 -21.00 -10.25 -0.68
CA ALA A 21 -19.90 -9.36 -1.06
C ALA A 21 -20.20 -7.92 -0.61
N PRO A 22 -19.89 -7.56 0.65
CA PRO A 22 -20.14 -6.22 1.18
C PRO A 22 -19.29 -5.16 0.46
N GLY A 23 -19.85 -3.95 0.30
CA GLY A 23 -19.12 -2.79 -0.22
C GLY A 23 -19.45 -2.40 -1.67
N ASN A 24 -20.29 -3.18 -2.36
CA ASN A 24 -20.74 -2.85 -3.72
C ASN A 24 -21.88 -1.81 -3.75
N PHE A 25 -22.40 -1.38 -2.60
CA PHE A 25 -23.53 -0.45 -2.48
C PHE A 25 -24.82 -0.92 -3.19
N ILE A 26 -24.91 -2.22 -3.50
CA ILE A 26 -26.09 -2.85 -4.14
C ILE A 26 -27.27 -2.85 -3.16
N ILE A 27 -27.02 -2.73 -1.86
CA ILE A 27 -28.05 -2.62 -0.82
C ILE A 27 -29.08 -1.52 -1.08
N VAL A 28 -28.68 -0.41 -1.72
CA VAL A 28 -29.56 0.75 -1.98
C VAL A 28 -30.65 0.39 -3.00
N PRO A 29 -30.33 0.00 -4.26
CA PRO A 29 -31.35 -0.46 -5.20
C PRO A 29 -32.06 -1.75 -4.74
N ALA A 30 -31.38 -2.64 -4.01
CA ALA A 30 -31.98 -3.87 -3.49
C ALA A 30 -33.10 -3.60 -2.49
N THR A 31 -32.87 -2.71 -1.53
CA THR A 31 -33.86 -2.31 -0.51
C THR A 31 -35.04 -1.61 -1.17
N MET A 32 -34.77 -0.73 -2.15
CA MET A 32 -35.81 -0.04 -2.90
C MET A 32 -36.73 -1.01 -3.66
N LEU A 33 -36.15 -1.95 -4.42
CA LEU A 33 -36.91 -2.96 -5.17
C LEU A 33 -37.70 -3.89 -4.25
N THR A 34 -37.11 -4.27 -3.11
CA THR A 34 -37.77 -5.12 -2.10
C THR A 34 -38.99 -4.42 -1.50
N ILE A 35 -38.86 -3.16 -1.07
CA ILE A 35 -39.97 -2.40 -0.47
C ILE A 35 -41.08 -2.19 -1.50
N LEU A 36 -40.75 -1.75 -2.72
CA LEU A 36 -41.76 -1.58 -3.77
C LEU A 36 -42.44 -2.90 -4.14
N GLY A 37 -41.65 -3.98 -4.24
CA GLY A 37 -42.17 -5.32 -4.50
C GLY A 37 -43.18 -5.76 -3.43
N ILE A 38 -42.86 -5.59 -2.14
CA ILE A 38 -43.77 -5.89 -1.04
C ILE A 38 -45.04 -5.04 -1.14
N VAL A 39 -44.92 -3.72 -1.27
CA VAL A 39 -46.08 -2.80 -1.29
C VAL A 39 -47.02 -3.14 -2.44
N PHE A 40 -46.49 -3.29 -3.66
CA PHE A 40 -47.30 -3.51 -4.86
C PHE A 40 -47.74 -4.97 -5.07
N VAL A 41 -47.32 -5.92 -4.22
CA VAL A 41 -47.99 -7.23 -4.15
C VAL A 41 -49.40 -7.07 -3.58
N PHE A 42 -49.59 -6.16 -2.61
CA PHE A 42 -50.91 -5.93 -2.00
C PHE A 42 -51.78 -4.93 -2.78
N ILE A 43 -51.17 -3.98 -3.48
CA ILE A 43 -51.88 -2.96 -4.29
C ILE A 43 -51.35 -2.92 -5.74
N PRO A 44 -51.45 -4.01 -6.50
CA PRO A 44 -50.78 -4.14 -7.81
C PRO A 44 -51.25 -3.12 -8.85
N ASP A 45 -52.48 -2.65 -8.77
CA ASP A 45 -53.06 -1.71 -9.73
C ASP A 45 -52.44 -0.30 -9.63
N GLN A 46 -51.81 0.01 -8.49
CA GLN A 46 -51.16 1.29 -8.26
C GLN A 46 -49.73 1.36 -8.84
N LEU A 47 -49.15 0.23 -9.27
CA LEU A 47 -47.73 0.15 -9.67
C LEU A 47 -47.40 1.06 -10.86
N LEU A 48 -48.30 1.21 -11.83
CA LEU A 48 -48.06 2.01 -13.05
C LEU A 48 -48.65 3.42 -12.98
N THR A 49 -48.86 3.94 -11.78
CA THR A 49 -49.37 5.31 -11.57
C THR A 49 -48.24 6.34 -11.49
N ILE A 50 -48.60 7.61 -11.61
CA ILE A 50 -47.67 8.75 -11.47
C ILE A 50 -47.05 8.84 -10.06
N TYR A 51 -47.67 8.23 -9.06
CA TYR A 51 -47.20 8.24 -7.68
C TYR A 51 -46.05 7.27 -7.44
N THR A 52 -45.96 6.19 -8.22
CA THR A 52 -44.90 5.18 -8.10
C THR A 52 -43.49 5.75 -8.23
N PRO A 53 -43.13 6.54 -9.27
CA PRO A 53 -41.79 7.09 -9.37
C PRO A 53 -41.45 8.05 -8.22
N ILE A 54 -42.44 8.78 -7.69
CA ILE A 54 -42.24 9.67 -6.54
C ILE A 54 -41.91 8.85 -5.30
N LEU A 55 -42.71 7.81 -5.02
CA LEU A 55 -42.49 6.89 -3.92
C LEU A 55 -41.13 6.18 -4.04
N ALA A 56 -40.78 5.75 -5.26
CA ALA A 56 -39.49 5.13 -5.59
C ALA A 56 -38.30 6.03 -5.22
N VAL A 57 -38.33 7.31 -5.59
CA VAL A 57 -37.28 8.27 -5.28
C VAL A 57 -37.17 8.52 -3.78
N ILE A 58 -38.30 8.64 -3.08
CA ILE A 58 -38.30 8.83 -1.62
C ILE A 58 -37.63 7.63 -0.93
N ILE A 59 -38.02 6.41 -1.30
CA ILE A 59 -37.42 5.19 -0.74
C ILE A 59 -35.94 5.12 -1.07
N LEU A 60 -35.54 5.47 -2.29
CA LEU A 60 -34.15 5.46 -2.73
C LEU A 60 -33.28 6.41 -1.90
N ILE A 61 -33.75 7.64 -1.66
CA ILE A 61 -33.02 8.64 -0.86
C ILE A 61 -32.87 8.14 0.58
N ILE A 62 -33.95 7.64 1.19
CA ILE A 62 -33.92 7.12 2.56
C ILE A 62 -32.95 5.94 2.65
N ALA A 63 -33.03 4.99 1.72
CA ALA A 63 -32.14 3.83 1.67
C ALA A 63 -30.67 4.24 1.49
N ALA A 64 -30.38 5.21 0.62
CA ALA A 64 -29.02 5.72 0.42
C ALA A 64 -28.46 6.39 1.67
N VAL A 65 -29.24 7.25 2.34
CA VAL A 65 -28.82 7.92 3.58
C VAL A 65 -28.55 6.90 4.68
N LEU A 66 -29.46 5.93 4.86
CA LEU A 66 -29.29 4.87 5.85
C LEU A 66 -28.08 3.98 5.55
N ALA A 67 -27.86 3.61 4.28
CA ALA A 67 -26.69 2.84 3.87
C ALA A 67 -25.40 3.61 4.18
N ILE A 68 -25.31 4.89 3.81
CA ILE A 68 -24.13 5.73 4.11
C ILE A 68 -23.88 5.81 5.62
N GLN A 69 -24.92 6.03 6.43
CA GLN A 69 -24.80 6.11 7.89
C GLN A 69 -24.35 4.77 8.50
N LEU A 70 -24.88 3.66 7.99
CA LEU A 70 -24.50 2.31 8.41
C LEU A 70 -23.04 2.03 8.08
N TYR A 71 -22.62 2.34 6.85
CA TYR A 71 -21.23 2.21 6.40
C TYR A 71 -20.28 3.08 7.22
N LYS A 72 -20.66 4.33 7.52
CA LYS A 72 -19.86 5.21 8.39
C LYS A 72 -19.72 4.66 9.82
N ARG A 73 -20.77 4.05 10.36
CA ARG A 73 -20.76 3.46 11.70
C ARG A 73 -19.96 2.17 11.76
N MET A 74 -19.98 1.40 10.68
CA MET A 74 -19.27 0.12 10.55
C MET A 74 -17.82 0.29 10.09
N SER A 75 -17.48 1.38 9.42
CA SER A 75 -16.09 1.76 9.18
C SER A 75 -15.45 2.10 10.52
N PRO A 76 -14.45 1.34 10.98
CA PRO A 76 -13.51 1.88 11.94
C PRO A 76 -12.98 3.17 11.33
N VAL A 77 -13.00 4.26 12.09
CA VAL A 77 -12.19 5.43 11.74
C VAL A 77 -10.74 4.95 11.88
N ALA A 78 -10.23 4.28 10.86
CA ALA A 78 -8.81 4.08 10.73
C ALA A 78 -8.21 5.49 10.71
N PRO A 79 -7.27 5.82 11.61
CA PRO A 79 -6.44 7.00 11.44
C PRO A 79 -5.97 7.01 9.98
N PRO A 80 -5.93 8.16 9.29
CA PRO A 80 -5.55 8.20 7.88
C PRO A 80 -4.30 7.33 7.70
N GLU A 81 -4.49 6.21 7.00
CA GLU A 81 -3.45 5.22 6.78
C GLU A 81 -2.50 5.76 5.73
N THR A 82 -1.78 6.83 6.07
CA THR A 82 -0.42 6.99 5.60
C THR A 82 0.41 5.95 6.37
N LEU A 83 0.33 4.69 5.92
CA LEU A 83 1.04 3.52 6.46
C LEU A 83 2.57 3.67 6.56
N VAL A 84 3.12 4.82 6.18
CA VAL A 84 4.56 5.11 6.22
C VAL A 84 4.93 6.15 7.30
N GLY A 85 3.97 6.92 7.81
CA GLY A 85 4.25 7.99 8.77
C GLY A 85 4.53 7.47 10.19
N THR A 86 3.61 6.74 10.79
CA THR A 86 3.67 6.39 12.23
C THR A 86 4.80 5.43 12.63
N SER A 87 5.43 4.75 11.67
CA SER A 87 6.52 3.78 11.93
C SER A 87 7.91 4.42 12.11
N LEU A 88 8.04 5.72 11.84
CA LEU A 88 9.34 6.41 11.91
C LEU A 88 9.63 7.03 13.29
N VAL A 89 8.61 7.23 14.12
CA VAL A 89 8.77 7.86 15.44
C VAL A 89 9.71 7.01 16.30
N GLY A 90 10.75 7.64 16.85
CA GLY A 90 11.78 7.00 17.67
C GLY A 90 12.99 6.50 16.89
N ARG A 91 12.95 6.46 15.55
CA ARG A 91 14.10 6.12 14.72
C ARG A 91 15.09 7.28 14.64
N VAL A 92 16.34 6.95 14.32
CA VAL A 92 17.42 7.92 14.13
C VAL A 92 17.82 8.03 12.66
N GLY A 93 18.32 9.20 12.29
CA GLY A 93 18.72 9.49 10.92
C GLY A 93 19.79 10.57 10.85
N ILE A 94 20.24 10.86 9.64
CA ILE A 94 21.23 11.92 9.38
C ILE A 94 20.61 12.97 8.47
N VAL A 95 20.74 14.23 8.83
CA VAL A 95 20.27 15.35 8.01
C VAL A 95 21.06 15.38 6.69
N THR A 96 20.38 15.27 5.56
CA THR A 96 21.00 15.34 4.23
C THR A 96 20.91 16.73 3.62
N THR A 97 19.90 17.52 4.00
CA THR A 97 19.74 18.92 3.62
C THR A 97 19.43 19.73 4.87
N MET A 98 20.18 20.81 5.11
CA MET A 98 20.05 21.67 6.28
C MET A 98 18.58 22.00 6.57
N ILE A 99 18.18 21.82 7.82
CA ILE A 99 16.85 22.15 8.30
C ILE A 99 16.91 23.58 8.83
N THR A 100 16.02 24.44 8.31
CA THR A 100 15.84 25.80 8.82
C THR A 100 14.41 25.91 9.34
N PRO A 101 14.19 26.47 10.54
CA PRO A 101 12.85 26.69 11.07
C PRO A 101 11.99 27.44 10.05
N SER A 102 10.71 27.07 9.96
CA SER A 102 9.73 27.67 9.04
C SER A 102 9.93 27.37 7.55
N THR A 103 10.85 26.46 7.18
CA THR A 103 11.03 26.01 5.79
C THR A 103 10.88 24.49 5.68
N MET A 104 10.00 24.02 4.78
CA MET A 104 9.78 22.59 4.53
C MET A 104 10.81 21.97 3.56
N LEU A 105 11.99 22.60 3.44
CA LEU A 105 13.06 22.20 2.51
C LEU A 105 14.07 21.24 3.14
N GLY A 106 14.07 21.12 4.47
CA GLY A 106 14.94 20.22 5.21
C GLY A 106 14.71 18.76 4.82
N LYS A 107 15.78 17.96 4.81
CA LYS A 107 15.70 16.53 4.49
C LYS A 107 16.55 15.70 5.42
N VAL A 108 16.03 14.55 5.83
CA VAL A 108 16.72 13.57 6.68
C VAL A 108 16.72 12.21 5.99
N ARG A 109 17.82 11.46 6.13
CA ARG A 109 17.90 10.07 5.68
C ARG A 109 17.70 9.13 6.87
N VAL A 110 16.73 8.23 6.76
CA VAL A 110 16.33 7.27 7.79
C VAL A 110 16.19 5.92 7.09
N ASN A 111 16.92 4.89 7.54
CA ASN A 111 16.89 3.54 6.94
C ASN A 111 17.04 3.49 5.42
N GLY A 112 17.86 4.38 4.85
CA GLY A 112 18.13 4.44 3.42
C GLY A 112 17.16 5.32 2.62
N GLU A 113 16.03 5.73 3.20
CA GLU A 113 15.03 6.58 2.57
C GLU A 113 15.21 8.06 2.97
N VAL A 114 14.86 8.98 2.08
CA VAL A 114 14.96 10.43 2.32
C VAL A 114 13.57 11.00 2.59
N TRP A 115 13.44 11.65 3.75
CA TRP A 115 12.21 12.21 4.27
C TRP A 115 12.31 13.73 4.39
N SER A 116 11.21 14.43 4.16
CA SER A 116 11.12 15.87 4.43
C SER A 116 11.07 16.09 5.94
N ALA A 117 11.94 16.96 6.45
CA ALA A 117 12.13 17.15 7.89
C ALA A 117 11.95 18.61 8.32
N GLU A 118 11.31 18.78 9.47
CA GLU A 118 11.19 20.05 10.18
C GLU A 118 11.75 19.94 11.61
N ALA A 119 12.28 21.04 12.12
CA ALA A 119 12.80 21.15 13.48
C ALA A 119 12.54 22.55 14.04
N ASN A 120 12.49 22.66 15.37
CA ASN A 120 12.30 23.92 16.08
C ASN A 120 13.53 24.86 15.99
N CYS A 121 14.71 24.29 15.69
CA CYS A 121 15.97 25.00 15.53
C CYS A 121 16.61 24.68 14.18
N SER A 122 17.59 25.47 13.76
CA SER A 122 18.35 25.14 12.55
C SER A 122 19.31 24.00 12.83
N ILE A 123 19.28 22.98 11.99
CA ILE A 123 20.12 21.79 12.10
C ILE A 123 20.95 21.65 10.81
N ALA A 124 22.27 21.59 10.94
CA ALA A 124 23.18 21.49 9.82
C ALA A 124 23.10 20.11 9.13
N ALA A 125 23.42 20.07 7.84
CA ALA A 125 23.58 18.80 7.13
C ALA A 125 24.72 17.97 7.72
N GLY A 126 24.54 16.66 7.81
CA GLY A 126 25.45 15.71 8.45
C GLY A 126 25.22 15.51 9.95
N THR A 127 24.29 16.25 10.55
CA THR A 127 23.98 16.14 11.98
C THR A 127 23.06 14.94 12.23
N PRO A 128 23.35 14.10 13.24
CA PRO A 128 22.46 13.02 13.65
C PRO A 128 21.23 13.59 14.37
N VAL A 129 20.08 13.04 14.05
CA VAL A 129 18.78 13.48 14.58
C VAL A 129 17.90 12.28 14.92
N LYS A 130 16.95 12.50 15.83
CA LYS A 130 15.91 11.55 16.19
C LYS A 130 14.55 12.07 15.78
N ILE A 131 13.71 11.18 15.25
CA ILE A 131 12.35 11.51 14.84
C ILE A 131 11.45 11.48 16.07
N ILE A 132 10.84 12.62 16.39
CA ILE A 132 9.94 12.78 17.54
C ILE A 132 8.46 12.71 17.15
N ALA A 133 8.14 13.06 15.90
CA ALA A 133 6.81 12.97 15.33
C ALA A 133 6.88 12.70 13.82
N SER A 134 5.81 12.14 13.27
CA SER A 134 5.71 11.85 11.85
C SER A 134 4.27 12.01 11.38
N GLU A 135 4.09 12.83 10.36
CA GLU A 135 2.80 13.23 9.80
C GLU A 135 2.85 13.06 8.28
N GLY A 136 2.33 11.92 7.80
CA GLY A 136 2.33 11.60 6.37
C GLY A 136 3.73 11.42 5.79
N VAL A 137 4.15 12.35 4.91
CA VAL A 137 5.47 12.37 4.26
C VAL A 137 6.48 13.31 4.92
N HIS A 138 6.09 13.93 6.04
CA HIS A 138 6.90 14.88 6.79
C HIS A 138 7.21 14.34 8.19
N VAL A 139 8.44 14.55 8.65
CA VAL A 139 8.88 14.16 10.00
C VAL A 139 9.38 15.36 10.79
N THR A 140 9.10 15.35 12.09
CA THR A 140 9.66 16.33 13.03
C THR A 140 10.83 15.70 13.74
N VAL A 141 11.95 16.41 13.78
CA VAL A 141 13.22 15.87 14.30
C VAL A 141 13.85 16.77 15.35
N GLU A 142 14.60 16.15 16.26
CA GLU A 142 15.46 16.81 17.23
C GLU A 142 16.90 16.34 17.07
N GLU A 143 17.85 17.26 17.29
CA GLU A 143 19.27 16.93 17.30
C GLU A 143 19.62 16.01 18.48
N ILE A 144 20.41 14.98 18.21
CA ILE A 144 20.93 14.06 19.23
C ILE A 144 22.45 14.03 19.20
N SER A 145 23.08 13.59 20.29
CA SER A 145 24.54 13.45 20.31
C SER A 145 24.99 12.28 19.41
N LYS A 146 26.25 12.31 18.95
CA LYS A 146 26.81 11.20 18.17
C LYS A 146 26.84 9.89 18.96
N GLU A 147 27.13 9.95 20.26
CA GLU A 147 27.14 8.78 21.13
C GLU A 147 25.74 8.18 21.32
N GLU A 148 24.70 9.00 21.28
CA GLU A 148 23.30 8.56 21.32
C GLU A 148 22.87 7.94 19.98
N TYR A 149 23.29 8.54 18.87
CA TYR A 149 23.08 7.99 17.53
C TYR A 149 23.71 6.60 17.35
N ASP A 150 24.95 6.41 17.78
CA ASP A 150 25.65 5.13 17.68
C ASP A 150 24.95 4.03 18.49
N LYS A 151 24.41 4.37 19.66
CA LYS A 151 23.63 3.45 20.50
C LYS A 151 22.29 3.08 19.86
N CYS A 152 21.55 4.07 19.35
CA CYS A 152 20.25 3.83 18.72
C CYS A 152 20.36 3.07 17.40
N SER A 153 21.32 3.42 16.55
CA SER A 153 21.57 2.74 15.27
C SER A 153 22.04 1.28 15.46
N ALA A 154 22.83 1.01 16.50
CA ALA A 154 23.24 -0.36 16.86
C ALA A 154 22.06 -1.23 17.35
N GLN A 155 21.07 -0.63 18.03
CA GLN A 155 19.88 -1.34 18.50
C GLN A 155 18.93 -1.68 17.34
N GLU A 156 18.77 -0.78 16.36
CA GLU A 156 17.88 -0.98 15.20
C GLU A 156 18.41 -2.07 14.25
N SER A 157 19.74 -2.15 14.07
CA SER A 157 20.41 -3.25 13.35
C SER A 157 20.19 -4.62 14.00
N LYS A 158 19.90 -4.67 15.30
CA LYS A 158 19.69 -5.93 16.05
C LYS A 158 18.22 -6.37 16.07
N ALA A 159 17.28 -5.46 15.77
CA ALA A 159 15.85 -5.70 15.80
C ALA A 159 15.25 -6.13 14.45
N THR A 160 16.01 -6.03 13.35
CA THR A 160 15.49 -6.25 12.00
C THR A 160 16.08 -7.53 11.38
N VAL A 161 15.20 -8.54 11.21
CA VAL A 161 15.32 -9.82 10.46
C VAL A 161 15.84 -11.05 11.26
N PRO A 162 14.97 -12.04 11.58
CA PRO A 162 15.40 -13.41 11.87
C PRO A 162 16.20 -13.97 10.67
N PRO A 163 17.23 -14.81 10.87
CA PRO A 163 17.99 -15.38 9.78
C PRO A 163 17.05 -15.98 8.73
N ILE A 164 17.12 -15.48 7.50
CA ILE A 164 16.56 -16.18 6.36
C ILE A 164 17.32 -17.51 6.34
N THR A 165 16.65 -18.62 6.67
CA THR A 165 17.23 -19.95 6.60
C THR A 165 17.82 -20.12 5.21
N GLU A 166 19.15 -20.14 5.12
CA GLU A 166 19.89 -20.35 3.89
C GLU A 166 19.40 -21.65 3.25
N ALA A 167 18.61 -21.53 2.18
CA ALA A 167 18.31 -22.66 1.32
C ALA A 167 19.62 -23.02 0.61
N LYS A 168 20.18 -24.17 1.01
CA LYS A 168 21.38 -24.80 0.45
C LYS A 168 21.43 -24.62 -1.09
N PRO A 169 22.45 -23.95 -1.64
CA PRO A 169 22.55 -23.77 -3.08
C PRO A 169 22.75 -25.13 -3.75
N ALA A 170 21.81 -25.51 -4.60
CA ALA A 170 22.00 -26.56 -5.58
C ALA A 170 23.02 -26.05 -6.62
N LYS A 171 24.19 -26.68 -6.65
CA LYS A 171 25.24 -26.40 -7.64
C LYS A 171 24.69 -26.64 -9.06
N SER A 172 24.79 -25.64 -9.93
CA SER A 172 24.76 -25.85 -11.38
C SER A 172 26.05 -25.34 -12.01
N LYS A 173 26.43 -25.99 -13.11
CA LYS A 173 27.76 -26.02 -13.71
C LYS A 173 28.01 -24.86 -14.68
N ASN A 174 29.27 -24.43 -14.70
CA ASN A 174 29.99 -23.70 -15.74
C ASN A 174 29.55 -22.26 -16.07
N GLY A 175 30.23 -21.29 -15.46
CA GLY A 175 31.01 -20.24 -16.15
C GLY A 175 30.32 -19.33 -17.18
N GLU A 176 28.99 -19.29 -17.23
CA GLU A 176 28.25 -18.45 -18.18
C GLU A 176 28.30 -16.98 -17.72
N THR A 177 28.69 -16.08 -18.61
CA THR A 177 28.68 -14.63 -18.37
C THR A 177 27.40 -14.01 -18.94
N ALA A 178 26.90 -12.98 -18.27
CA ALA A 178 25.72 -12.23 -18.67
C ALA A 178 26.03 -10.72 -18.65
N VAL A 179 25.32 -9.93 -19.43
CA VAL A 179 25.41 -8.47 -19.41
C VAL A 179 24.18 -7.90 -18.73
N VAL A 180 24.37 -7.06 -17.71
CA VAL A 180 23.25 -6.41 -17.01
C VAL A 180 22.57 -5.40 -17.93
N VAL A 181 21.26 -5.54 -18.15
CA VAL A 181 20.44 -4.65 -19.00
C VAL A 181 19.80 -3.54 -18.18
N THR A 182 19.35 -3.86 -16.96
CA THR A 182 18.76 -2.90 -16.02
C THR A 182 19.35 -3.12 -14.63
N LEU A 183 19.52 -2.04 -13.87
CA LEU A 183 20.02 -2.05 -12.50
C LEU A 183 19.43 -3.23 -11.71
N ILE A 184 20.31 -4.05 -11.14
CA ILE A 184 19.95 -5.09 -10.19
C ILE A 184 20.27 -4.51 -8.82
N SER A 185 19.24 -4.32 -7.99
CA SER A 185 19.40 -3.83 -6.63
C SER A 185 18.55 -4.68 -5.68
N PRO A 186 19.13 -5.22 -4.59
CA PRO A 186 18.41 -6.07 -3.63
C PRO A 186 17.12 -5.43 -3.06
N GLY A 187 17.02 -4.10 -3.08
CA GLY A 187 15.86 -3.35 -2.58
C GLY A 187 14.85 -2.89 -3.65
N LEU A 188 15.14 -3.06 -4.94
CA LEU A 188 14.30 -2.53 -6.03
C LEU A 188 13.57 -3.63 -6.84
N GLY A 189 13.76 -4.90 -6.46
CA GLY A 189 13.20 -6.08 -7.15
C GLY A 189 14.22 -6.75 -8.08
N THR A 190 13.74 -7.54 -9.04
CA THR A 190 14.60 -8.22 -10.02
C THR A 190 15.03 -7.27 -11.13
N GLY A 191 16.33 -7.15 -11.39
CA GLY A 191 16.83 -6.51 -12.61
C GLY A 191 16.75 -7.47 -13.80
N LYS A 192 17.35 -7.10 -14.94
CA LYS A 192 17.38 -7.91 -16.15
C LYS A 192 18.80 -8.11 -16.61
N VAL A 193 19.13 -9.33 -17.03
CA VAL A 193 20.41 -9.68 -17.64
C VAL A 193 20.18 -10.28 -19.02
N LYS A 194 21.09 -10.01 -19.93
CA LYS A 194 21.14 -10.62 -21.26
C LYS A 194 22.17 -11.75 -21.23
N ILE A 195 21.74 -12.96 -21.55
CA ILE A 195 22.61 -14.14 -21.72
C ILE A 195 22.47 -14.55 -23.19
N GLY A 196 23.54 -14.40 -23.97
CA GLY A 196 23.46 -14.55 -25.43
C GLY A 196 22.50 -13.52 -26.04
N ASP A 197 21.39 -13.99 -26.63
CA ASP A 197 20.33 -13.15 -27.21
C ASP A 197 19.04 -13.09 -26.40
N GLU A 198 18.97 -13.79 -25.27
CA GLU A 198 17.79 -13.88 -24.43
C GLU A 198 17.93 -13.03 -23.16
N VAL A 199 16.81 -12.46 -22.70
CA VAL A 199 16.75 -11.60 -21.51
C VAL A 199 16.05 -12.32 -20.38
N PHE A 200 16.70 -12.40 -19.23
CA PHE A 200 16.21 -13.06 -18.03
C PHE A 200 16.07 -12.08 -16.87
N ASN A 201 15.11 -12.33 -15.97
CA ASN A 201 15.04 -11.65 -14.69
C ASN A 201 16.22 -12.10 -13.81
N ALA A 202 16.87 -11.15 -13.15
CA ALA A 202 18.08 -11.40 -12.37
C ALA A 202 18.06 -10.76 -10.98
N THR A 203 18.76 -11.42 -10.06
CA THR A 203 19.00 -10.96 -8.69
C THR A 203 20.49 -11.04 -8.38
N ALA A 204 20.96 -10.16 -7.51
CA ALA A 204 22.34 -10.09 -7.05
C ALA A 204 22.36 -9.69 -5.58
N ASP A 205 23.46 -9.97 -4.89
CA ASP A 205 23.63 -9.65 -3.46
C ASP A 205 24.10 -8.19 -3.24
N CYS A 206 24.50 -7.49 -4.31
CA CYS A 206 24.91 -6.09 -4.33
C CYS A 206 24.25 -5.32 -5.49
N ASN A 207 24.41 -3.99 -5.51
CA ASN A 207 23.93 -3.17 -6.62
C ASN A 207 24.84 -3.35 -7.84
N ILE A 208 24.28 -3.86 -8.94
CA ILE A 208 25.00 -4.00 -10.21
C ILE A 208 24.34 -3.15 -11.28
N TYR A 209 25.10 -2.22 -11.85
CA TYR A 209 24.62 -1.27 -12.85
C TYR A 209 24.51 -1.90 -14.25
N ALA A 210 23.67 -1.29 -15.10
CA ALA A 210 23.53 -1.72 -16.48
C ALA A 210 24.86 -1.57 -17.25
N GLY A 211 25.17 -2.56 -18.09
CA GLY A 211 26.41 -2.64 -18.86
C GLY A 211 27.53 -3.45 -18.20
N THR A 212 27.39 -3.84 -16.92
CA THR A 212 28.39 -4.69 -16.25
C THR A 212 28.29 -6.13 -16.73
N GLU A 213 29.44 -6.75 -17.04
CA GLU A 213 29.54 -8.19 -17.24
C GLU A 213 29.54 -8.90 -15.89
N VAL A 214 28.63 -9.84 -15.72
CA VAL A 214 28.41 -10.56 -14.46
C VAL A 214 28.48 -12.06 -14.70
N ARG A 215 28.90 -12.79 -13.67
CA ARG A 215 28.93 -14.25 -13.68
C ARG A 215 27.58 -14.80 -13.26
N VAL A 216 27.05 -15.77 -14.01
CA VAL A 216 25.84 -16.49 -13.63
C VAL A 216 26.18 -17.53 -12.56
N LEU A 217 25.56 -17.41 -11.38
CA LEU A 217 25.71 -18.34 -10.27
C LEU A 217 24.67 -19.47 -10.33
N SER A 218 23.43 -19.15 -10.70
CA SER A 218 22.35 -20.12 -10.86
C SER A 218 21.26 -19.62 -11.80
N LYS A 219 20.58 -20.54 -12.49
CA LYS A 219 19.43 -20.27 -13.35
C LYS A 219 18.31 -21.25 -12.97
N ASP A 220 17.17 -20.73 -12.55
CA ASP A 220 15.97 -21.49 -12.20
C ASP A 220 14.71 -20.89 -12.84
N ALA A 221 13.54 -21.44 -12.52
CA ALA A 221 12.27 -20.98 -13.06
C ALA A 221 11.85 -19.58 -12.56
N ASN A 222 12.45 -19.10 -11.47
CA ASN A 222 12.15 -17.81 -10.86
C ASN A 222 13.12 -16.71 -11.34
N GLY A 223 14.25 -17.08 -11.94
CA GLY A 223 15.19 -16.15 -12.57
C GLY A 223 16.64 -16.62 -12.53
N VAL A 224 17.55 -15.66 -12.65
CA VAL A 224 19.01 -15.88 -12.66
C VAL A 224 19.64 -15.18 -11.47
N ARG A 225 20.49 -15.87 -10.71
CA ARG A 225 21.38 -15.20 -9.73
C ARG A 225 22.70 -14.88 -10.39
N VAL A 226 23.14 -13.64 -10.25
CA VAL A 226 24.38 -13.15 -10.83
C VAL A 226 25.25 -12.45 -9.80
N GLU A 227 26.56 -12.46 -10.02
CA GLU A 227 27.57 -11.79 -9.20
C GLU A 227 28.52 -11.00 -10.12
N GLU A 228 28.99 -9.85 -9.64
CA GLU A 228 30.00 -9.05 -10.36
C GLU A 228 31.31 -9.84 -10.51
N ILE A 229 31.96 -9.73 -11.67
CA ILE A 229 33.23 -10.41 -11.98
C ILE A 229 34.41 -9.74 -11.26
#